data_AF-A0A6A4HRI2-F1
#
_entry.id   AF-A0A6A4HRI2-F1
#
_cell.length_a   1.000
_cell.length_b   1.000
_cell.length_c   1.000
_cell.angle_alpha   90.00
_cell.angle_beta   90.00
_cell.angle_gamma   90.00
#
_symmetry.space_group_name_H-M   'P 1'
#
loop_
_entity.id
_entity.type
_entity.pdbx_description
1 polymer ?
#
loop_
_entity_poly.entity_id
_entity_poly.type
_entity_poly.pdbx_seq_one_letter_code
_entity_poly.pdbx_strand_id
1 'polypeptide(L)'
;MTPEEWGSFVQSYAGRPEDFGAWAWRTLKIPEEMLYIAPYEAPPPEANGDFFCNYHGCFNVYKTKQARENHFNVVHLGFRVPCPDCNAVLMNRNSLPRHRRDHCLKRKPA
;
A
#
# COMPACT_ATOMS: atom_id res chain seq x y z
N MET A 1 -21.76 -7.36 -12.52
CA MET A 1 -22.99 -6.69 -12.08
C MET A 1 -22.83 -5.20 -12.34
N THR A 2 -23.72 -4.62 -13.13
CA THR A 2 -23.77 -3.18 -13.40
C THR A 2 -24.43 -2.44 -12.24
N PRO A 3 -24.33 -1.10 -12.16
CA PRO A 3 -25.00 -0.31 -11.12
C PRO A 3 -26.53 -0.51 -11.09
N GLU A 4 -27.16 -0.69 -12.26
CA GLU A 4 -28.62 -0.89 -12.40
C GLU A 4 -29.06 -2.28 -11.93
N GLU A 5 -28.26 -3.31 -12.25
CA GLU A 5 -28.46 -4.67 -11.77
C GLU A 5 -28.29 -4.76 -10.24
N TRP A 6 -27.33 -4.01 -9.68
CA TRP A 6 -27.13 -3.91 -8.22
C TRP A 6 -28.34 -3.26 -7.54
N GLY A 7 -28.89 -2.20 -8.11
CA GLY A 7 -30.10 -1.54 -7.58
C GLY A 7 -31.29 -2.50 -7.52
N SER A 8 -31.53 -3.23 -8.61
CA SER A 8 -32.60 -4.24 -8.69
C SER A 8 -32.39 -5.39 -7.69
N PHE A 9 -31.14 -5.81 -7.52
CA PHE A 9 -30.75 -6.82 -6.55
C PHE A 9 -31.05 -6.39 -5.11
N VAL A 10 -30.61 -5.21 -4.69
CA VAL A 10 -30.88 -4.69 -3.33
C VAL A 10 -32.38 -4.55 -3.08
N GLN A 11 -33.14 -4.07 -4.06
CA GLN A 11 -34.60 -3.91 -3.95
C GLN A 11 -35.36 -5.25 -3.85
N SER A 12 -34.77 -6.36 -4.31
CA SER A 12 -35.37 -7.69 -4.16
C SER A 12 -35.32 -8.23 -2.73
N TYR A 13 -34.57 -7.57 -1.83
CA TYR A 13 -34.44 -7.98 -0.45
C TYR A 13 -35.62 -7.49 0.40
N ALA A 14 -36.36 -8.44 1.00
CA ALA A 14 -37.53 -8.16 1.84
C ALA A 14 -37.32 -8.49 3.33
N GLY A 15 -36.08 -8.79 3.74
CA GLY A 15 -35.74 -9.14 5.13
C GLY A 15 -35.34 -7.93 5.98
N ARG A 16 -34.86 -8.21 7.19
CA ARG A 16 -34.40 -7.15 8.09
C ARG A 16 -33.01 -6.66 7.70
N PRO A 17 -32.67 -5.37 7.90
CA PRO A 17 -31.36 -4.85 7.54
C PRO A 17 -30.18 -5.66 8.11
N GLU A 18 -30.33 -6.21 9.33
CA GLU A 18 -29.31 -7.06 9.97
C GLU A 18 -29.03 -8.38 9.21
N ASP A 19 -30.00 -8.92 8.48
CA ASP A 19 -29.88 -10.18 7.75
C ASP A 19 -29.46 -9.97 6.28
N PHE A 20 -29.37 -8.71 5.82
CA PHE A 20 -29.06 -8.37 4.42
C PHE A 20 -27.72 -8.95 3.98
N GLY A 21 -26.70 -8.87 4.85
CA GLY A 21 -25.38 -9.46 4.59
C GLY A 21 -25.52 -10.96 4.30
N ALA A 22 -25.94 -11.76 5.29
CA ALA A 22 -26.05 -13.20 5.09
C ALA A 22 -26.89 -13.60 3.85
N TRP A 23 -27.95 -12.86 3.54
CA TRP A 23 -28.75 -13.06 2.33
C TRP A 23 -27.99 -12.72 1.03
N ALA A 24 -27.33 -11.56 0.97
CA ALA A 24 -26.65 -11.10 -0.24
C ALA A 24 -25.52 -12.06 -0.62
N TRP A 25 -24.76 -12.53 0.37
CA TRP A 25 -23.65 -13.46 0.19
C TRP A 25 -24.13 -14.81 -0.37
N ARG A 26 -25.22 -15.34 0.20
CA ARG A 26 -25.84 -16.58 -0.25
C ARG A 26 -26.43 -16.47 -1.66
N THR A 27 -27.04 -15.33 -1.98
CA THR A 27 -27.71 -15.08 -3.27
C THR A 27 -26.69 -14.87 -4.39
N LEU A 28 -25.61 -14.14 -4.11
CA LEU A 28 -24.52 -13.91 -5.05
C LEU A 28 -23.57 -15.11 -5.18
N LYS A 29 -23.79 -16.18 -4.41
CA LYS A 29 -22.91 -17.36 -4.36
C LYS A 29 -21.45 -16.99 -4.12
N ILE A 30 -21.22 -15.92 -3.35
CA ILE A 30 -19.87 -15.54 -2.96
C ILE A 30 -19.44 -16.55 -1.90
N PRO A 31 -18.38 -17.34 -2.14
CA PRO A 31 -17.90 -18.28 -1.14
C PRO A 31 -17.56 -17.55 0.14
N GLU A 32 -17.97 -18.09 1.29
CA GLU A 32 -17.54 -17.58 2.60
C GLU A 32 -16.01 -17.61 2.73
N GLU A 33 -15.34 -18.47 1.97
CA GLU A 33 -13.88 -18.51 1.81
C GLU A 33 -13.30 -17.23 1.21
N MET A 34 -14.07 -16.47 0.41
CA MET A 34 -13.62 -15.15 -0.10
C MET A 34 -13.71 -14.04 0.97
N LEU A 35 -14.41 -14.27 2.09
CA LEU A 35 -14.34 -13.41 3.28
C LEU A 35 -13.13 -13.70 4.14
N TYR A 36 -12.55 -14.89 3.99
CA TYR A 36 -11.35 -15.24 4.70
C TYR A 36 -10.18 -14.48 4.06
N ILE A 37 -9.95 -13.28 4.57
CA ILE A 37 -8.63 -12.67 4.50
C ILE A 37 -7.75 -13.61 5.31
N ALA A 38 -7.06 -14.53 4.61
CA ALA A 38 -6.08 -15.39 5.25
C ALA A 38 -5.17 -14.50 6.11
N PRO A 39 -4.98 -14.82 7.40
CA PRO A 39 -4.02 -14.11 8.23
C PRO A 39 -2.74 -14.02 7.44
N TYR A 40 -2.26 -12.80 7.23
CA TYR A 40 -0.98 -12.61 6.57
C TYR A 40 0.08 -13.26 7.44
N GLU A 41 0.54 -14.45 7.03
CA GLU A 41 1.71 -15.08 7.59
C GLU A 41 2.91 -14.38 6.97
N ALA A 42 3.61 -13.57 7.77
CA ALA A 42 4.88 -13.02 7.33
C ALA A 42 5.80 -14.18 6.97
N PRO A 43 6.51 -14.13 5.82
CA PRO A 43 7.48 -15.16 5.48
C PRO A 43 8.47 -15.32 6.65
N PRO A 44 8.89 -16.56 6.98
CA PRO A 44 9.80 -16.79 8.08
C PRO A 44 11.04 -15.91 7.89
N PRO A 45 11.53 -15.23 8.95
CA PRO A 45 12.72 -14.41 8.84
C PRO A 45 13.87 -15.30 8.37
N GLU A 46 14.34 -15.05 7.15
CA GLU A 46 15.48 -15.80 6.63
C GLU A 46 16.71 -15.51 7.51
N ALA A 47 17.38 -16.58 7.95
CA ALA A 47 18.52 -16.51 8.87
C ALA A 47 19.76 -15.77 8.32
N ASN A 48 19.65 -15.23 7.12
CA ASN A 48 20.72 -14.68 6.30
C ASN A 48 21.03 -13.21 6.64
N GLY A 49 20.20 -12.57 7.49
CA GLY A 49 20.32 -11.14 7.83
C GLY A 49 19.84 -10.19 6.72
N ASP A 50 19.24 -10.73 5.67
CA ASP A 50 18.69 -9.98 4.55
C ASP A 50 17.24 -9.52 4.83
N PHE A 51 16.87 -8.37 4.27
CA PHE A 51 15.59 -7.70 4.49
C PHE A 51 14.76 -7.70 3.21
N PHE A 52 13.74 -8.54 3.18
CA PHE A 52 12.79 -8.65 2.06
C PHE A 52 11.75 -7.53 2.11
N CYS A 53 11.33 -7.07 0.94
CA CYS A 53 10.14 -6.24 0.82
C CYS A 53 8.90 -7.06 1.22
N ASN A 54 8.06 -6.52 2.11
CA ASN A 54 6.85 -7.21 2.57
C ASN A 54 5.63 -6.95 1.66
N TYR A 55 5.80 -6.21 0.57
CA TYR A 55 4.69 -5.94 -0.34
C TYR A 55 4.38 -7.19 -1.17
N HIS A 56 3.10 -7.57 -1.23
CA HIS A 56 2.66 -8.75 -1.95
C HIS A 56 3.07 -8.70 -3.44
N GLY A 57 3.76 -9.74 -3.91
CA GLY A 57 4.30 -9.82 -5.27
C GLY A 57 5.59 -9.01 -5.51
N CYS A 58 6.21 -8.46 -4.46
CA CYS A 58 7.53 -7.83 -4.55
C CYS A 58 8.61 -8.78 -4.03
N PHE A 59 9.65 -9.02 -4.84
CA PHE A 59 10.75 -9.94 -4.52
C PHE A 59 12.08 -9.22 -4.25
N ASN A 60 12.05 -7.90 -3.98
CA ASN A 60 13.27 -7.14 -3.72
C ASN A 60 13.86 -7.46 -2.34
N VAL A 61 15.19 -7.57 -2.29
CA VAL A 61 15.98 -7.93 -1.10
C VAL A 61 17.02 -6.87 -0.82
N TYR A 62 17.23 -6.56 0.46
CA TYR A 62 18.15 -5.51 0.91
C TYR A 62 19.04 -5.99 2.05
N LYS A 63 20.26 -5.44 2.14
CA LYS A 63 21.19 -5.74 3.24
C LYS A 63 20.91 -4.99 4.54
N THR A 64 20.01 -4.01 4.52
CA THR A 64 19.65 -3.23 5.71
C THR A 64 18.16 -2.96 5.76
N LYS A 65 17.60 -2.92 6.98
CA LYS A 65 16.22 -2.51 7.23
C LYS A 65 15.89 -1.16 6.60
N GLN A 66 16.79 -0.18 6.74
CA GLN A 66 16.58 1.17 6.21
C GLN A 66 16.45 1.19 4.68
N ALA A 67 17.25 0.39 3.97
CA ALA A 67 17.15 0.32 2.51
C ALA A 67 15.82 -0.30 2.06
N ARG A 68 15.37 -1.36 2.75
CA ARG A 68 14.05 -1.97 2.51
C ARG A 68 12.90 -1.01 2.80
N GLU A 69 12.95 -0.27 3.90
CA GLU A 69 11.94 0.75 4.22
C GLU A 69 11.92 1.89 3.21
N ASN A 70 13.09 2.39 2.78
CA ASN A 70 13.17 3.41 1.74
C ASN A 70 12.56 2.91 0.42
N HIS A 71 12.84 1.66 0.04
CA HIS A 71 12.21 1.04 -1.12
C HIS A 71 10.68 0.99 -0.98
N PHE A 72 10.18 0.45 0.14
CA PHE A 72 8.74 0.31 0.37
C PHE A 72 8.02 1.65 0.28
N ASN A 73 8.56 2.66 0.95
CA ASN A 73 8.02 4.02 0.92
C ASN A 73 7.97 4.59 -0.50
N VAL A 74 9.03 4.41 -1.31
CA VAL A 74 9.13 5.02 -2.64
C VAL A 74 8.28 4.30 -3.68
N VAL A 75 8.34 2.97 -3.70
CA VAL A 75 7.79 2.12 -4.77
C VAL A 75 6.34 1.74 -4.49
N HIS A 76 6.01 1.45 -3.24
CA HIS A 76 4.68 0.96 -2.87
C HIS A 76 3.78 2.03 -2.26
N LEU A 77 4.31 2.90 -1.42
CA LEU A 77 3.52 4.02 -0.86
C LEU A 77 3.55 5.29 -1.72
N GLY A 78 4.41 5.35 -2.74
CA GLY A 78 4.58 6.54 -3.57
C GLY A 78 5.13 7.75 -2.80
N PHE A 79 5.73 7.54 -1.63
CA PHE A 79 6.22 8.60 -0.77
C PHE A 79 7.29 9.43 -1.48
N ARG A 80 7.15 10.75 -1.38
CA ARG A 80 8.07 11.73 -1.94
C ARG A 80 8.24 12.88 -0.97
N VAL A 81 9.44 13.45 -0.93
CA VAL A 81 9.78 14.55 -0.02
C VAL A 81 10.08 15.80 -0.84
N PRO A 82 9.16 16.78 -0.89
CA PRO A 82 9.46 18.05 -1.53
C PRO A 82 10.52 18.80 -0.72
N CYS A 83 11.42 19.49 -1.43
CA CYS A 83 12.32 20.44 -0.81
C CYS A 83 11.52 21.70 -0.41
N PRO A 84 11.69 22.24 0.81
CA PRO A 84 10.98 23.45 1.22
C PRO A 84 11.51 24.71 0.52
N ASP A 85 12.74 24.66 0.01
CA ASP A 85 13.42 25.83 -0.56
C ASP A 85 13.34 25.87 -2.09
N CYS A 86 13.19 24.73 -2.77
CA CYS A 86 13.11 24.65 -4.23
C CYS A 86 12.05 23.63 -4.69
N ASN A 87 11.75 23.61 -6.00
CA ASN A 87 10.73 22.71 -6.55
C ASN A 87 11.21 21.26 -6.74
N ALA A 88 12.34 20.87 -6.15
CA ALA A 88 12.84 19.51 -6.24
C ALA A 88 12.04 18.57 -5.36
N VAL A 89 11.76 17.37 -5.87
CA VAL A 89 11.06 16.31 -5.14
C VAL A 89 12.00 15.12 -5.00
N LEU A 90 12.31 14.75 -3.76
CA LEU A 90 13.24 13.67 -3.44
C LEU A 90 12.51 12.36 -3.15
N MET A 91 13.20 11.25 -3.37
CA MET A 91 12.65 9.91 -3.14
C MET A 91 12.54 9.59 -1.64
N ASN A 92 13.46 10.07 -0.80
CA ASN A 92 13.42 9.79 0.63
C ASN A 92 13.93 10.96 1.47
N ARG A 93 13.55 10.97 2.76
CA ARG A 93 13.88 12.05 3.71
C ARG A 93 15.37 12.17 3.96
N ASN A 94 16.11 11.05 3.96
CA ASN A 94 17.55 11.03 4.20
C ASN A 94 18.36 11.75 3.10
N SER A 95 17.79 11.89 1.91
CA SER A 95 18.42 12.63 0.81
C SER A 95 18.25 14.15 0.94
N LEU A 96 17.28 14.63 1.72
CA LEU A 96 16.93 16.05 1.81
C LEU A 96 18.07 16.92 2.39
N PRO A 97 18.76 16.54 3.48
CA PRO A 97 19.86 17.36 4.01
C PRO A 97 20.99 17.56 3.00
N ARG A 98 21.44 16.48 2.36
CA ARG A 98 22.47 16.53 1.31
C ARG A 98 22.00 17.35 0.12
N HIS A 99 20.76 17.17 -0.31
CA HIS A 99 20.17 17.98 -1.37
C HIS A 99 20.19 19.48 -1.02
N ARG A 100 19.73 19.85 0.16
CA ARG A 100 19.64 21.26 0.60
C ARG A 100 21.01 21.95 0.64
N ARG A 101 22.05 21.21 0.99
CA ARG A 101 23.42 21.72 1.03
C ARG A 101 24.06 21.80 -0.35
N ASP A 102 23.98 20.72 -1.13
CA ASP A 102 24.87 20.50 -2.28
C ASP A 102 24.16 20.60 -3.63
N HIS A 103 22.82 20.58 -3.66
CA HIS A 103 22.03 20.46 -4.90
C HIS A 103 20.81 21.39 -4.95
N CYS A 104 20.54 22.16 -3.89
CA CYS A 104 19.41 23.08 -3.87
C CYS A 104 19.82 24.41 -4.52
N LEU A 105 19.29 24.66 -5.71
CA LEU A 105 19.57 25.87 -6.51
C LEU A 105 19.24 27.17 -5.76
N LYS A 106 18.25 27.16 -4.86
CA LYS A 106 17.90 28.34 -4.04
C LYS A 106 18.81 28.56 -2.83
N ARG A 107 19.66 27.58 -2.48
CA ARG A 107 20.59 27.67 -1.33
C ARG A 107 22.05 27.69 -1.73
N LYS A 108 22.40 27.33 -2.97
CA LYS A 108 23.77 27.50 -3.44
C LYS A 108 24.09 29.00 -3.52
N PRO A 109 25.13 29.49 -2.84
CA PRO A 109 25.66 30.81 -3.15
C PRO A 109 26.19 30.79 -4.58
N ALA A 110 26.04 31.92 -5.26
CA ALA A 110 26.62 32.16 -6.59
C ALA A 110 28.14 32.03 -6.56
#